data_AF-A0A352T5P9-F1
#
_entry.id   AF-A0A352T5P9-F1
#
_cell.length_a   1.000
_cell.length_b   1.000
_cell.length_c   1.000
_cell.angle_alpha   90.00
_cell.angle_beta   90.00
_cell.angle_gamma   90.00
#
_symmetry.space_group_name_H-M   'P 1'
#
loop_
_entity.id
_entity.type
_entity.pdbx_description
1 polymer ?
#
loop_
_entity_poly.entity_id
_entity_poly.type
_entity_poly.pdbx_seq_one_letter_code
_entity_poly.pdbx_strand_id
1 'polypeptide(L)'
;MSMKNRIKGYIISAILILLLISTAVMGYKKGYLNDVFRKDTQNIISKDSKEKTTVKTEPVYKDEVVLLNKGDSYMVEYDSEKVNGKSVPTLDYKYNVEYIDSYITRKLPSGMSVNYYRQEEKTELDSDNNFTSGYYYVVVEINMINMMQETYNLAPQSMVIGNFVDGVYKTIGEPRGIISEGMSDKGGIRMEYQQERNIKLCYVAADEYIDDNLVVKCKIEDRNKYKGEVPYLVISSEE
;
A
#
# COMPACT_ATOMS: atom_id res chain seq x y z
N MET A 1 -26.72 -30.55 43.35
CA MET A 1 -26.88 -29.09 43.14
C MET A 1 -28.36 -28.74 43.29
N SER A 2 -28.73 -27.94 44.31
CA SER A 2 -30.13 -27.65 44.66
C SER A 2 -30.89 -27.01 43.49
N MET A 3 -32.17 -27.36 43.30
CA MET A 3 -33.04 -26.85 42.23
C MET A 3 -33.11 -25.29 42.24
N LYS A 4 -32.96 -24.67 43.42
CA LYS A 4 -32.81 -23.22 43.60
C LYS A 4 -31.55 -22.65 42.91
N ASN A 5 -30.44 -23.38 42.87
CA ASN A 5 -29.19 -22.94 42.26
C ASN A 5 -29.23 -23.06 40.72
N ARG A 6 -30.02 -24.01 40.19
CA ARG A 6 -30.27 -24.13 38.74
C ARG A 6 -31.09 -22.94 38.23
N ILE A 7 -32.18 -22.58 38.93
CA ILE A 7 -33.02 -21.43 38.57
C ILE A 7 -32.23 -20.11 38.64
N LYS A 8 -31.40 -19.92 39.66
CA LYS A 8 -30.51 -18.75 39.75
C LYS A 8 -29.51 -18.68 38.58
N GLY A 9 -28.97 -19.82 38.14
CA GLY A 9 -28.09 -19.89 36.98
C GLY A 9 -28.78 -19.53 35.66
N TYR A 10 -30.02 -20.00 35.45
CA TYR A 10 -30.81 -19.64 34.26
C TYR A 10 -31.14 -18.13 34.22
N ILE A 11 -31.44 -17.52 35.37
CA ILE A 11 -31.71 -16.08 35.46
C ILE A 11 -30.45 -15.27 35.13
N ILE A 12 -29.28 -15.67 35.65
CA ILE A 12 -28.00 -15.00 35.35
C ILE A 12 -27.67 -15.11 33.86
N SER A 13 -27.88 -16.29 33.25
CA SER A 13 -27.64 -16.51 31.82
C SER A 13 -28.56 -15.65 30.94
N ALA A 14 -29.84 -15.54 31.29
CA ALA A 14 -30.80 -14.71 30.55
C ALA A 14 -30.44 -13.21 30.58
N ILE A 15 -29.98 -12.70 31.73
CA ILE A 15 -29.53 -11.31 31.86
C ILE A 15 -28.28 -11.06 31.01
N LEU A 16 -27.35 -12.02 30.97
CA LEU A 16 -26.12 -11.91 30.17
C LEU A 16 -26.42 -11.88 28.66
N ILE A 17 -27.36 -12.70 28.20
CA ILE A 17 -27.81 -12.74 26.80
C ILE A 17 -28.47 -11.41 26.42
N LEU A 18 -29.35 -10.85 27.28
CA LEU A 18 -29.97 -9.55 27.05
C LEU A 18 -28.94 -8.41 27.00
N LEU A 19 -27.92 -8.46 27.86
CA LEU A 19 -26.81 -7.50 27.82
C LEU A 19 -26.03 -7.60 26.50
N LEU A 20 -25.70 -8.81 26.02
CA LEU A 20 -25.01 -9.01 24.73
C LEU A 20 -25.84 -8.52 23.54
N ILE A 21 -27.15 -8.76 23.54
CA ILE A 21 -28.04 -8.24 22.48
C ILE A 21 -28.10 -6.71 22.54
N SER A 22 -28.17 -6.11 23.74
CA SER A 22 -28.23 -4.66 23.89
C SER A 22 -26.94 -3.96 23.46
N THR A 23 -25.77 -4.53 23.75
CA THR A 23 -24.47 -3.99 23.29
C THR A 23 -24.31 -4.16 21.80
N ALA A 24 -24.79 -5.27 21.20
CA ALA A 24 -24.82 -5.44 19.75
C ALA A 24 -25.74 -4.40 19.07
N VAL A 25 -26.94 -4.15 19.61
CA VAL A 25 -27.86 -3.13 19.04
C VAL A 25 -27.29 -1.71 19.18
N MET A 26 -26.65 -1.38 20.31
CA MET A 26 -25.96 -0.08 20.46
C MET A 26 -24.75 0.03 19.52
N GLY A 27 -24.00 -1.05 19.32
CA GLY A 27 -22.89 -1.13 18.37
C GLY A 27 -23.35 -0.95 16.93
N TYR A 28 -24.49 -1.54 16.56
CA TYR A 28 -25.12 -1.36 15.25
C TYR A 28 -25.58 0.09 15.03
N LYS A 29 -26.27 0.69 16.02
CA LYS A 29 -26.78 2.06 15.92
C LYS A 29 -25.68 3.13 15.91
N LYS A 30 -24.51 2.84 16.50
CA LYS A 30 -23.30 3.69 16.48
C LYS A 30 -22.35 3.36 15.31
N GLY A 31 -22.69 2.43 14.43
CA GLY A 31 -21.90 2.10 13.22
C GLY A 31 -20.73 1.14 13.43
N TYR A 32 -20.43 0.71 14.66
CA TYR A 32 -19.29 -0.18 14.97
C TYR A 32 -19.41 -1.61 14.40
N LEU A 33 -20.63 -2.07 14.12
CA LEU A 33 -20.87 -3.40 13.54
C LEU A 33 -21.01 -3.39 12.01
N ASN A 34 -21.01 -2.21 11.38
CA ASN A 34 -21.08 -2.10 9.93
C ASN A 34 -19.76 -2.54 9.25
N ASP A 35 -18.64 -2.47 9.97
CA ASP A 35 -17.31 -2.90 9.52
C ASP A 35 -17.11 -4.42 9.62
N VAL A 36 -17.82 -5.11 10.52
CA VAL A 36 -17.62 -6.56 10.78
C VAL A 36 -18.49 -7.44 9.87
N PHE A 37 -19.57 -6.90 9.28
CA PHE A 37 -20.53 -7.67 8.49
C PHE A 37 -20.82 -7.08 7.11
N ARG A 38 -19.91 -6.28 6.52
CA ARG A 38 -20.09 -5.78 5.15
C ARG A 38 -19.91 -6.92 4.14
N LYS A 39 -20.97 -7.70 4.00
CA LYS A 39 -21.18 -8.78 3.04
C LYS A 39 -21.63 -8.19 1.71
N ASP A 40 -20.85 -7.25 1.17
CA ASP A 40 -20.99 -6.79 -0.22
C ASP A 40 -19.79 -7.30 -1.00
N THR A 41 -19.76 -8.62 -1.17
CA THR A 41 -19.15 -9.25 -2.34
C THR A 41 -20.04 -8.87 -3.53
N GLN A 42 -19.73 -7.78 -4.21
CA GLN A 42 -20.32 -7.53 -5.53
C GLN A 42 -19.27 -7.72 -6.62
N ASN A 43 -19.46 -8.88 -7.26
CA ASN A 43 -18.94 -9.38 -8.50
C ASN A 43 -18.41 -8.33 -9.49
N ILE A 44 -17.21 -8.63 -9.95
CA ILE A 44 -16.62 -8.26 -11.24
C ILE A 44 -17.62 -8.56 -12.39
N ILE A 45 -17.79 -7.59 -13.30
CA ILE A 45 -18.42 -7.60 -14.65
C ILE A 45 -19.91 -7.18 -14.82
N SER A 46 -20.07 -6.04 -15.52
CA SER A 46 -20.98 -5.72 -16.66
C SER A 46 -22.03 -4.59 -16.55
N LYS A 47 -21.90 -3.68 -17.53
CA LYS A 47 -22.89 -2.97 -18.37
C LYS A 47 -23.87 -1.93 -17.78
N ASP A 48 -23.76 -0.73 -18.35
CA ASP A 48 -24.76 0.30 -18.67
C ASP A 48 -26.03 0.41 -17.80
N SER A 49 -26.21 1.56 -17.16
CA SER A 49 -27.52 2.22 -17.12
C SER A 49 -27.41 3.73 -16.92
N LYS A 50 -28.21 4.46 -17.70
CA LYS A 50 -28.41 5.90 -17.65
C LYS A 50 -29.38 6.23 -16.53
N GLU A 51 -28.98 7.05 -15.55
CA GLU A 51 -29.92 7.91 -14.83
C GLU A 51 -29.22 9.13 -14.21
N LYS A 52 -29.75 10.32 -14.50
CA LYS A 52 -29.29 11.60 -13.95
C LYS A 52 -29.69 11.68 -12.49
N THR A 53 -28.71 11.71 -11.59
CA THR A 53 -28.93 12.10 -10.19
C THR A 53 -27.97 13.22 -9.80
N THR A 54 -28.56 14.22 -9.14
CA THR A 54 -28.04 15.50 -8.67
C THR A 54 -26.68 15.38 -7.98
N VAL A 55 -25.74 16.22 -8.42
CA VAL A 55 -24.39 16.36 -7.87
C VAL A 55 -24.46 16.77 -6.40
N LYS A 56 -24.14 15.84 -5.50
CA LYS A 56 -23.64 16.15 -4.15
C LYS A 56 -22.13 16.03 -4.20
N THR A 57 -21.45 17.17 -4.04
CA THR A 57 -20.01 17.30 -3.91
C THR A 57 -19.54 16.71 -2.58
N GLU A 58 -19.11 15.45 -2.60
CA GLU A 58 -18.14 14.93 -1.63
C GLU A 58 -17.27 13.87 -2.35
N PRO A 59 -15.99 14.13 -2.66
CA PRO A 59 -15.05 13.03 -2.82
C PRO A 59 -14.66 12.57 -1.42
N VAL A 60 -15.47 11.70 -0.84
CA VAL A 60 -14.96 10.79 0.19
C VAL A 60 -14.07 9.82 -0.58
N TYR A 61 -12.76 10.06 -0.58
CA TYR A 61 -11.77 9.10 -1.07
C TYR A 61 -11.96 7.79 -0.29
N LYS A 62 -12.71 6.88 -0.89
CA LYS A 62 -12.80 5.49 -0.49
C LYS A 62 -11.44 4.87 -0.88
N ASP A 63 -10.96 3.89 -0.11
CA ASP A 63 -9.72 3.17 -0.40
C ASP A 63 -9.84 2.37 -1.72
N GLU A 64 -9.91 3.05 -2.86
CA GLU A 64 -9.90 2.43 -4.17
C GLU A 64 -8.46 2.05 -4.48
N VAL A 65 -8.23 0.74 -4.42
CA VAL A 65 -6.97 0.14 -4.84
C VAL A 65 -6.90 0.25 -6.35
N VAL A 66 -5.93 1.02 -6.84
CA VAL A 66 -5.62 1.09 -8.27
C VAL A 66 -4.44 0.18 -8.54
N LEU A 67 -4.63 -0.88 -9.31
CA LEU A 67 -3.55 -1.76 -9.74
C LEU A 67 -2.98 -1.26 -11.07
N LEU A 68 -1.65 -1.11 -11.14
CA LEU A 68 -0.93 -0.73 -12.34
C LEU A 68 -0.09 -1.90 -12.83
N ASN A 69 -0.22 -2.23 -14.11
CA ASN A 69 0.63 -3.17 -14.82
C ASN A 69 1.75 -2.41 -15.55
N LYS A 70 2.76 -3.15 -16.04
CA LYS A 70 3.83 -2.57 -16.84
C LYS A 70 3.25 -1.80 -18.04
N GLY A 71 3.73 -0.58 -18.26
CA GLY A 71 3.22 0.37 -19.26
C GLY A 71 2.09 1.28 -18.78
N ASP A 72 1.47 1.00 -17.63
CA ASP A 72 0.45 1.88 -17.07
C ASP A 72 1.09 3.13 -16.43
N SER A 73 0.34 4.23 -16.42
CA SER A 73 0.71 5.45 -15.71
C SER A 73 -0.44 5.97 -14.84
N TYR A 74 -0.09 6.65 -13.75
CA TYR A 74 -1.06 7.17 -12.80
C TYR A 74 -0.60 8.48 -12.16
N MET A 75 -1.55 9.40 -11.99
CA MET A 75 -1.33 10.68 -11.33
C MET A 75 -1.52 10.53 -9.81
N VAL A 76 -0.42 10.52 -9.07
CA VAL A 76 -0.43 10.48 -7.61
C VAL A 76 -0.50 11.92 -7.08
N GLU A 77 -1.58 12.27 -6.41
CA GLU A 77 -1.81 13.61 -5.83
C GLU A 77 -2.18 13.51 -4.35
N TYR A 78 -1.58 14.37 -3.55
CA TYR A 78 -2.06 14.67 -2.19
C TYR A 78 -2.19 16.17 -2.03
N ASP A 79 -3.38 16.58 -1.64
CA ASP A 79 -3.74 17.97 -1.36
C ASP A 79 -4.28 18.02 0.06
N SER A 80 -3.49 18.59 0.96
CA SER A 80 -3.75 18.69 2.38
C SER A 80 -5.01 19.50 2.70
N GLU A 81 -5.36 20.51 1.89
CA GLU A 81 -6.58 21.29 2.07
C GLU A 81 -7.80 20.45 1.70
N LYS A 82 -7.76 19.74 0.57
CA LYS A 82 -8.83 18.82 0.17
C LYS A 82 -9.03 17.69 1.19
N VAL A 83 -7.94 17.14 1.73
CA VAL A 83 -8.00 15.95 2.61
C VAL A 83 -8.29 16.31 4.07
N ASN A 84 -7.67 17.38 4.59
CA ASN A 84 -7.72 17.73 6.01
C ASN A 84 -8.52 19.00 6.30
N GLY A 85 -9.02 19.71 5.29
CA GLY A 85 -9.68 21.01 5.43
C GLY A 85 -8.73 22.14 5.84
N LYS A 86 -7.41 21.89 5.83
CA LYS A 86 -6.38 22.87 6.19
C LYS A 86 -5.19 22.75 5.24
N SER A 87 -4.86 23.86 4.58
CA SER A 87 -3.68 23.94 3.72
C SER A 87 -2.39 23.78 4.53
N VAL A 88 -1.59 22.79 4.13
CA VAL A 88 -0.24 22.51 4.60
C VAL A 88 0.62 22.23 3.35
N PRO A 89 1.02 23.27 2.59
CA PRO A 89 1.65 23.11 1.27
C PRO A 89 2.91 22.24 1.29
N THR A 90 3.63 22.19 2.41
CA THR A 90 4.82 21.36 2.59
C THR A 90 4.55 19.85 2.53
N LEU A 91 3.29 19.43 2.62
CA LEU A 91 2.86 18.03 2.50
C LEU A 91 2.23 17.72 1.14
N ASP A 92 1.93 18.76 0.36
CA ASP A 92 1.23 18.60 -0.91
C ASP A 92 2.19 18.09 -1.96
N TYR A 93 1.68 17.22 -2.82
CA TYR A 93 2.45 16.72 -3.94
C TYR A 93 1.58 16.29 -5.11
N LYS A 94 2.20 16.27 -6.28
CA LYS A 94 1.60 15.78 -7.52
C LYS A 94 2.68 15.23 -8.43
N TYR A 95 2.62 13.93 -8.72
CA TYR A 95 3.53 13.25 -9.64
C TYR A 95 2.77 12.38 -10.61
N ASN A 96 3.25 12.30 -11.84
CA ASN A 96 2.90 11.18 -12.70
C ASN A 96 3.90 10.05 -12.43
N VAL A 97 3.41 8.84 -12.15
CA VAL A 97 4.22 7.63 -12.04
C VAL A 97 3.88 6.75 -13.24
N GLU A 98 4.88 6.40 -14.03
CA GLU A 98 4.79 5.43 -15.12
C GLU A 98 5.54 4.16 -14.71
N TYR A 99 4.85 3.03 -14.77
CA TYR A 99 5.44 1.73 -14.44
C TYR A 99 6.14 1.16 -15.67
N ILE A 100 7.47 1.15 -15.65
CA ILE A 100 8.27 0.74 -16.81
C ILE A 100 8.42 -0.77 -16.84
N ASP A 101 9.04 -1.34 -15.80
CA ASP A 101 9.35 -2.76 -15.77
C ASP A 101 9.58 -3.25 -14.33
N SER A 102 9.53 -4.57 -14.14
CA SER A 102 9.97 -5.23 -12.92
C SER A 102 10.43 -6.65 -13.19
N TYR A 103 11.35 -7.12 -12.37
CA TYR A 103 11.81 -8.50 -12.41
C TYR A 103 12.25 -8.99 -11.03
N ILE A 104 12.30 -10.31 -10.89
CA ILE A 104 12.71 -11.00 -9.67
C ILE A 104 13.98 -11.79 -10.00
N THR A 105 15.00 -11.66 -9.16
CA THR A 105 16.30 -12.30 -9.40
C THR A 105 17.01 -12.59 -8.09
N ARG A 106 17.83 -13.64 -8.08
CA ARG A 106 18.77 -13.89 -6.98
C ARG A 106 20.09 -13.15 -7.15
N LYS A 107 20.39 -12.67 -8.35
CA LYS A 107 21.62 -11.91 -8.63
C LYS A 107 21.44 -10.45 -8.28
N LEU A 108 22.41 -9.86 -7.57
CA LEU A 108 22.39 -8.44 -7.30
C LEU A 108 22.42 -7.68 -8.65
N PRO A 109 21.46 -6.77 -8.91
CA PRO A 109 21.46 -6.03 -10.17
C PRO A 109 22.72 -5.18 -10.33
N SER A 110 23.25 -5.12 -11.55
CA SER A 110 24.45 -4.33 -11.84
C SER A 110 24.25 -2.85 -11.48
N GLY A 111 25.23 -2.27 -10.77
CA GLY A 111 25.18 -0.89 -10.29
C GLY A 111 24.27 -0.66 -9.08
N MET A 112 23.55 -1.69 -8.60
CA MET A 112 22.73 -1.61 -7.40
C MET A 112 23.59 -1.77 -6.15
N SER A 113 23.36 -0.90 -5.17
CA SER A 113 23.88 -1.06 -3.81
C SER A 113 22.71 -1.28 -2.86
N VAL A 114 22.88 -2.22 -1.93
CA VAL A 114 21.89 -2.54 -0.91
C VAL A 114 22.36 -1.95 0.41
N ASN A 115 21.54 -1.08 1.01
CA ASN A 115 21.86 -0.33 2.22
C ASN A 115 22.13 -1.23 3.42
N TYR A 116 21.39 -2.34 3.55
CA TYR A 116 21.58 -3.33 4.60
C TYR A 116 20.90 -4.66 4.27
N TYR A 117 21.45 -5.73 4.84
CA TYR A 117 20.84 -7.05 4.93
C TYR A 117 20.56 -7.42 6.40
N ARG A 118 19.45 -8.11 6.65
CA ARG A 118 19.14 -8.73 7.94
C ARG A 118 20.08 -9.91 8.20
N GLN A 119 20.14 -10.38 9.45
CA GLN A 119 21.13 -11.40 9.81
C GLN A 119 20.86 -12.74 9.12
N GLU A 120 19.58 -13.09 8.98
CA GLU A 120 19.07 -14.24 8.25
C GLU A 120 19.23 -14.14 6.73
N GLU A 121 19.22 -12.92 6.17
CA GLU A 121 19.48 -12.70 4.74
C GLU A 121 20.98 -12.93 4.44
N LYS A 122 21.86 -12.49 5.36
CA LYS A 122 23.32 -12.62 5.19
C LYS A 122 23.81 -14.05 5.12
N THR A 123 23.12 -15.01 5.76
CA THR A 123 23.53 -16.43 5.71
C THR A 123 23.31 -17.04 4.33
N GLU A 124 22.47 -16.41 3.51
CA GLU A 124 22.11 -16.89 2.17
C GLU A 124 22.88 -16.18 1.04
N LEU A 125 23.73 -15.21 1.36
CA LEU A 125 24.50 -14.45 0.37
C LEU A 125 25.81 -15.17 0.01
N ASP A 126 26.17 -15.12 -1.27
CA ASP A 126 27.53 -15.43 -1.74
C ASP A 126 28.48 -14.22 -1.58
N SER A 127 29.73 -14.38 -2.01
CA SER A 127 30.75 -13.32 -1.93
C SER A 127 30.45 -12.08 -2.78
N ASP A 128 29.60 -12.23 -3.80
CA ASP A 128 29.21 -11.16 -4.72
C ASP A 128 27.89 -10.50 -4.28
N ASN A 129 27.37 -10.87 -3.11
CA ASN A 129 26.07 -10.50 -2.58
C ASN A 129 24.90 -10.96 -3.46
N ASN A 130 25.03 -12.07 -4.19
CA ASN A 130 23.85 -12.74 -4.76
C ASN A 130 23.24 -13.65 -3.69
N PHE A 131 21.91 -13.76 -3.69
CA PHE A 131 21.25 -14.78 -2.89
C PHE A 131 21.46 -16.15 -3.52
N THR A 132 21.80 -17.15 -2.70
CA THR A 132 21.91 -18.54 -3.14
C THR A 132 20.61 -19.30 -2.88
N SER A 133 19.89 -18.92 -1.81
CA SER A 133 18.58 -19.48 -1.40
C SER A 133 17.79 -18.49 -0.55
N GLY A 134 16.53 -18.82 -0.26
CA GLY A 134 15.71 -18.20 0.80
C GLY A 134 15.14 -16.83 0.47
N TYR A 135 15.83 -16.04 -0.36
CA TYR A 135 15.46 -14.67 -0.69
C TYR A 135 15.73 -14.36 -2.17
N TYR A 136 15.02 -13.36 -2.67
CA TYR A 136 15.21 -12.75 -3.97
C TYR A 136 15.33 -11.23 -3.84
N TYR A 137 16.04 -10.64 -4.78
CA TYR A 137 15.87 -9.25 -5.14
C TYR A 137 14.62 -9.10 -6.00
N VAL A 138 13.75 -8.17 -5.62
CA VAL A 138 12.65 -7.70 -6.46
C VAL A 138 13.01 -6.30 -6.92
N VAL A 139 13.08 -6.09 -8.23
CA VAL A 139 13.49 -4.82 -8.83
C VAL A 139 12.31 -4.23 -9.57
N VAL A 140 12.06 -2.95 -9.34
CA VAL A 140 11.01 -2.19 -10.00
C VAL A 140 11.61 -0.94 -10.61
N GLU A 141 11.28 -0.68 -11.87
CA GLU A 141 11.69 0.50 -12.62
C GLU A 141 10.45 1.35 -12.92
N ILE A 142 10.54 2.62 -12.54
CA ILE A 142 9.50 3.63 -12.78
C ILE A 142 10.10 4.87 -13.39
N ASN A 143 9.32 5.57 -14.20
CA ASN A 143 9.56 6.97 -14.49
C ASN A 143 8.65 7.81 -13.61
N MET A 144 9.20 8.84 -12.99
CA MET A 144 8.43 9.80 -12.22
C MET A 144 8.60 11.19 -12.81
N ILE A 145 7.49 11.93 -12.93
CA ILE A 145 7.47 13.30 -13.43
C ILE A 145 6.87 14.19 -12.34
N ASN A 146 7.59 15.25 -11.95
CA ASN A 146 7.06 16.24 -11.03
C ASN A 146 6.01 17.13 -11.71
N MET A 147 4.79 17.09 -11.22
CA MET A 147 3.67 17.87 -11.76
C MET A 147 3.29 19.06 -10.88
N MET A 148 4.02 19.28 -9.77
CA MET A 148 3.92 20.49 -8.96
C MET A 148 4.68 21.62 -9.64
N GLN A 149 4.11 22.83 -9.69
CA GLN A 149 4.77 24.03 -10.25
C GLN A 149 5.87 24.60 -9.33
N GLU A 150 6.62 23.73 -8.68
CA GLU A 150 7.74 24.04 -7.80
C GLU A 150 8.71 22.85 -7.74
N THR A 151 9.93 23.07 -7.24
CA THR A 151 10.87 21.97 -7.04
C THR A 151 10.49 21.15 -5.83
N TYR A 152 10.44 19.83 -5.98
CA TYR A 152 10.15 18.91 -4.90
C TYR A 152 11.27 17.90 -4.66
N ASN A 153 11.41 17.45 -3.42
CA ASN A 153 12.35 16.40 -3.05
C ASN A 153 11.58 15.10 -2.84
N LEU A 154 11.66 14.21 -3.82
CA LEU A 154 11.05 12.90 -3.77
C LEU A 154 11.84 12.00 -2.79
N ALA A 155 11.11 11.25 -1.95
CA ALA A 155 11.67 10.22 -1.08
C ALA A 155 11.08 8.84 -1.45
N PRO A 156 11.69 8.11 -2.41
CA PRO A 156 11.17 6.82 -2.86
C PRO A 156 11.19 5.74 -1.78
N GLN A 157 11.89 5.96 -0.66
CA GLN A 157 11.97 5.04 0.48
C GLN A 157 10.59 4.67 1.06
N SER A 158 9.58 5.54 0.93
CA SER A 158 8.21 5.27 1.38
C SER A 158 7.42 4.33 0.45
N MET A 159 7.96 3.97 -0.73
CA MET A 159 7.35 3.00 -1.64
C MET A 159 7.67 1.60 -1.14
N VAL A 160 6.70 0.95 -0.51
CA VAL A 160 6.92 -0.34 0.18
C VAL A 160 6.40 -1.49 -0.67
N ILE A 161 7.10 -2.64 -0.61
CA ILE A 161 6.64 -3.89 -1.21
C ILE A 161 5.80 -4.69 -0.23
N GLY A 162 4.81 -5.40 -0.76
CA GLY A 162 3.86 -6.18 0.02
C GLY A 162 2.97 -7.03 -0.85
N ASN A 163 1.94 -7.60 -0.24
CA ASN A 163 0.89 -8.34 -0.91
C ASN A 163 -0.47 -8.03 -0.25
N PHE A 164 -1.55 -8.45 -0.91
CA PHE A 164 -2.89 -8.36 -0.32
C PHE A 164 -3.28 -9.72 0.27
N VAL A 165 -3.52 -9.74 1.58
CA VAL A 165 -4.01 -10.93 2.30
C VAL A 165 -5.43 -10.62 2.77
N ASP A 166 -6.41 -11.39 2.32
CA ASP A 166 -7.84 -11.15 2.59
C ASP A 166 -8.31 -9.73 2.26
N GLY A 167 -7.79 -9.16 1.16
CA GLY A 167 -8.09 -7.79 0.73
C GLY A 167 -7.39 -6.70 1.54
N VAL A 168 -6.52 -7.05 2.49
CA VAL A 168 -5.75 -6.11 3.31
C VAL A 168 -4.29 -6.12 2.86
N TYR A 169 -3.77 -4.94 2.51
CA TYR A 169 -2.35 -4.79 2.17
C TYR A 169 -1.46 -5.07 3.39
N LYS A 170 -0.49 -5.97 3.22
CA LYS A 170 0.54 -6.30 4.20
C LYS A 170 1.90 -5.90 3.67
N THR A 171 2.58 -5.01 4.40
CA THR A 171 3.94 -4.62 4.07
C THR A 171 4.91 -5.76 4.39
N ILE A 172 5.75 -6.11 3.43
CA ILE A 172 6.85 -7.06 3.58
C ILE A 172 8.15 -6.30 3.83
N GLY A 173 8.39 -5.22 3.08
CA GLY A 173 9.64 -4.48 3.17
C GLY A 173 9.61 -3.09 2.54
N GLU A 174 10.61 -2.30 2.91
CA GLU A 174 10.98 -1.05 2.26
C GLU A 174 12.05 -1.29 1.17
N PRO A 175 12.29 -0.32 0.26
CA PRO A 175 13.38 -0.40 -0.69
C PRO A 175 14.71 -0.48 0.07
N ARG A 176 15.57 -1.40 -0.35
CA ARG A 176 16.92 -1.58 0.18
C ARG A 176 18.00 -1.03 -0.74
N GLY A 177 17.69 -0.81 -2.01
CA GLY A 177 18.56 -0.13 -2.97
C GLY A 177 17.76 0.81 -3.87
N ILE A 178 18.36 1.95 -4.23
CA ILE A 178 17.75 2.94 -5.11
C ILE A 178 18.81 3.42 -6.10
N ILE A 179 18.48 3.41 -7.39
CA ILE A 179 19.30 4.04 -8.44
C ILE A 179 18.44 5.09 -9.13
N SER A 180 18.91 6.33 -9.13
CA SER A 180 18.36 7.40 -9.95
C SER A 180 19.38 8.51 -10.14
N GLU A 181 19.31 9.21 -11.27
CA GLU A 181 20.13 10.38 -11.52
C GLU A 181 19.74 11.53 -10.56
N GLY A 182 20.75 12.21 -10.01
CA GLY A 182 20.52 13.33 -9.10
C GLY A 182 20.01 12.92 -7.72
N MET A 183 20.12 11.63 -7.37
CA MET A 183 19.89 11.17 -6.01
C MET A 183 20.99 11.72 -5.08
N SER A 184 20.56 12.33 -3.98
CA SER A 184 21.47 12.80 -2.93
C SER A 184 21.97 11.65 -2.05
N ASP A 185 23.05 11.88 -1.30
CA ASP A 185 23.57 10.92 -0.30
C ASP A 185 22.54 10.50 0.75
N LYS A 186 21.48 11.31 0.94
CA LYS A 186 20.36 11.04 1.86
C LYS A 186 19.21 10.27 1.21
N GLY A 187 19.37 9.82 -0.04
CA GLY A 187 18.36 9.06 -0.79
C GLY A 187 17.21 9.90 -1.38
N GLY A 188 17.23 11.22 -1.20
CA GLY A 188 16.24 12.12 -1.79
C GLY A 188 16.59 12.48 -3.24
N ILE A 189 15.58 12.58 -4.10
CA ILE A 189 15.72 12.94 -5.52
C ILE A 189 15.06 14.30 -5.73
N ARG A 190 15.85 15.33 -6.05
CA ARG A 190 15.34 16.68 -6.29
C ARG A 190 14.85 16.80 -7.73
N MET A 191 13.59 17.21 -7.91
CA MET A 191 12.93 17.28 -9.21
C MET A 191 12.25 18.63 -9.43
N GLU A 192 12.63 19.34 -10.50
CA GLU A 192 11.97 20.56 -10.95
C GLU A 192 10.61 20.27 -11.62
N TYR A 193 9.77 21.29 -11.82
CA TYR A 193 8.48 21.12 -12.50
C TYR A 193 8.68 20.51 -13.90
N GLN A 194 7.90 19.48 -14.22
CA GLN A 194 7.96 18.66 -15.43
C GLN A 194 9.27 17.89 -15.63
N GLN A 195 10.16 17.88 -14.65
CA GLN A 195 11.36 17.08 -14.73
C GLN A 195 11.01 15.60 -14.54
N GLU A 196 11.52 14.78 -15.46
CA GLU A 196 11.42 13.33 -15.40
C GLU A 196 12.67 12.72 -14.75
N ARG A 197 12.46 11.67 -13.97
CA ARG A 197 13.51 10.82 -13.42
C ARG A 197 13.13 9.36 -13.57
N ASN A 198 14.03 8.59 -14.15
CA ASN A 198 14.01 7.14 -14.07
C ASN A 198 14.54 6.72 -12.69
N ILE A 199 13.82 5.83 -12.02
CA ILE A 199 14.10 5.37 -10.66
C ILE A 199 13.99 3.85 -10.66
N LYS A 200 15.06 3.17 -10.22
CA LYS A 200 15.05 1.74 -9.95
C LYS A 200 15.06 1.51 -8.45
N LEU A 201 14.08 0.77 -7.96
CA LEU A 201 13.92 0.37 -6.57
C LEU A 201 14.23 -1.11 -6.45
N CYS A 202 15.07 -1.48 -5.48
CA CYS A 202 15.42 -2.85 -5.17
C CYS A 202 14.94 -3.21 -3.78
N TYR A 203 14.21 -4.31 -3.67
CA TYR A 203 13.70 -4.88 -2.43
C TYR A 203 14.30 -6.26 -2.19
N VAL A 204 14.25 -6.73 -0.95
CA VAL A 204 14.54 -8.13 -0.61
C VAL A 204 13.24 -8.77 -0.13
N ALA A 205 12.85 -9.87 -0.77
CA ALA A 205 11.67 -10.65 -0.42
C ALA A 205 12.07 -12.11 -0.20
N ALA A 206 11.50 -12.75 0.82
CA ALA A 206 11.72 -14.19 1.05
C ALA A 206 11.01 -15.02 -0.02
N ASP A 207 11.52 -16.23 -0.27
CA ASP A 207 11.00 -17.19 -1.26
C ASP A 207 9.47 -17.38 -1.10
N GLU A 208 8.96 -17.42 0.14
CA GLU A 208 7.54 -17.61 0.45
C GLU A 208 6.61 -16.52 -0.11
N TYR A 209 7.14 -15.32 -0.40
CA TYR A 209 6.33 -14.21 -0.91
C TYR A 209 6.33 -14.10 -2.43
N ILE A 210 7.21 -14.82 -3.13
CA ILE A 210 7.38 -14.64 -4.58
C ILE A 210 6.15 -15.08 -5.37
N ASP A 211 5.49 -16.14 -4.91
CA ASP A 211 4.27 -16.67 -5.53
C ASP A 211 2.99 -15.95 -5.06
N ASP A 212 3.11 -14.98 -4.15
CA ASP A 212 2.01 -14.39 -3.37
C ASP A 212 1.45 -13.09 -3.98
N ASN A 213 1.63 -12.89 -5.30
CA ASN A 213 1.22 -11.70 -6.07
C ASN A 213 1.74 -10.40 -5.44
N LEU A 214 3.06 -10.23 -5.44
CA LEU A 214 3.72 -9.05 -4.91
C LEU A 214 3.24 -7.78 -5.62
N VAL A 215 3.12 -6.71 -4.85
CA VAL A 215 2.85 -5.37 -5.34
C VAL A 215 3.72 -4.35 -4.63
N VAL A 216 4.06 -3.25 -5.31
CA VAL A 216 4.69 -2.08 -4.68
C VAL A 216 3.65 -0.99 -4.50
N LYS A 217 3.45 -0.58 -3.25
CA LYS A 217 2.57 0.54 -2.90
C LYS A 217 3.29 1.87 -3.15
N CYS A 218 2.81 2.65 -4.11
CA CYS A 218 3.38 3.95 -4.46
C CYS A 218 2.99 5.04 -3.45
N LYS A 219 3.75 5.12 -2.35
CA LYS A 219 3.64 6.17 -1.34
C LYS A 219 4.93 6.98 -1.28
N ILE A 220 4.82 8.31 -1.20
CA ILE A 220 5.97 9.22 -1.30
C ILE A 220 6.39 9.83 0.05
N GLU A 221 5.49 9.93 1.04
CA GLU A 221 5.85 10.39 2.38
C GLU A 221 5.20 9.61 3.52
N ASP A 222 6.01 9.19 4.51
CA ASP A 222 5.58 8.51 5.74
C ASP A 222 4.65 9.33 6.63
N ARG A 223 4.60 10.65 6.44
CA ARG A 223 3.90 11.60 7.32
C ARG A 223 2.40 11.68 7.09
N ASN A 224 1.91 11.12 5.98
CA ASN A 224 0.49 11.11 5.67
C ASN A 224 -0.16 9.81 6.19
N LYS A 225 -1.12 9.97 7.11
CA LYS A 225 -2.18 8.97 7.36
C LYS A 225 -3.09 9.00 6.12
N TYR A 226 -2.67 8.26 5.10
CA TYR A 226 -3.24 8.33 3.76
C TYR A 226 -4.77 8.15 3.78
N LYS A 227 -5.49 9.08 3.14
CA LYS A 227 -6.93 9.02 2.85
C LYS A 227 -7.17 9.33 1.36
N GLY A 228 -6.24 8.97 0.48
CA GLY A 228 -6.34 9.18 -0.98
C GLY A 228 -6.13 7.86 -1.72
N GLU A 229 -6.50 7.80 -3.00
CA GLU A 229 -6.20 6.65 -3.86
C GLU A 229 -4.69 6.42 -3.94
N VAL A 230 -4.27 5.16 -3.82
CA VAL A 230 -2.86 4.78 -3.93
C VAL A 230 -2.72 3.75 -5.04
N PRO A 231 -1.85 3.99 -6.04
CA PRO A 231 -1.57 2.96 -7.02
C PRO A 231 -0.61 1.90 -6.45
N TYR A 232 -0.82 0.67 -6.90
CA TYR A 232 -0.05 -0.51 -6.55
C TYR A 232 0.52 -1.12 -7.84
N LEU A 233 1.84 -1.16 -7.95
CA LEU A 233 2.54 -1.72 -9.11
C LEU A 233 2.52 -3.25 -8.99
N VAL A 234 1.85 -3.94 -9.91
CA VAL A 234 1.73 -5.40 -9.89
C VAL A 234 3.02 -6.04 -10.37
N ILE A 235 3.70 -6.76 -9.50
CA ILE A 235 4.94 -7.47 -9.84
C ILE A 235 4.56 -8.82 -10.43
N SER A 236 4.67 -8.95 -11.74
CA SER A 236 4.60 -10.24 -12.39
C SER A 236 5.94 -10.96 -12.26
N SER A 237 5.91 -12.21 -11.80
CA SER A 237 6.91 -13.19 -12.22
C SER A 237 6.63 -13.46 -13.70
N GLU A 238 7.45 -12.94 -14.62
CA GLU A 238 7.29 -13.33 -16.03
C GLU A 238 7.46 -14.85 -16.16
N GLU A 239 6.54 -15.46 -16.92
CA GLU A 239 6.61 -16.86 -17.39
C GLU A 239 7.75 -17.08 -18.40
#